data_AF-A0A3D1QD06-F1
#
_entry.id   AF-A0A3D1QD06-F1
#
_cell.length_a   1.000
_cell.length_b   1.000
_cell.length_c   1.000
_cell.angle_alpha   90.00
_cell.angle_beta   90.00
_cell.angle_gamma   90.00
#
_symmetry.space_group_name_H-M   'P 1'
#
loop_
_entity.id
_entity.type
_entity.pdbx_description
1 polymer ?
#
loop_
_entity_poly.entity_id
_entity_poly.type
_entity_poly.pdbx_seq_one_letter_code
_entity_poly.pdbx_strand_id
1 'polypeptide(L)'
;IIPWSNNFYTYYNQILYGMAEKNDIPLDKPLKELSDDQVDAILYGKNGERIRVNYVNSYGEKNSFTSSFEGVVTNLRRRYLETKSDASREEIEKYMTTTLCPRCRGKRLREEILWVLIGDKSINDVTSLSIRECYQFFESLALSPREHIIARQVIKEIQERLKFLIDVGLDYLTMDRPAGSLSGGEAQRIRLATQVGSSLVGVLYV
;
A
#
# COMPACT_ATOMS: atom_id res chain seq x y z
N ILE A 1 -10.73 -21.04 3.10
CA ILE A 1 -10.27 -19.78 2.47
C ILE A 1 -11.17 -18.64 2.94
N ILE A 2 -10.65 -17.69 3.71
CA ILE A 2 -11.45 -16.68 4.44
C ILE A 2 -12.35 -15.83 3.51
N PRO A 3 -11.87 -15.29 2.36
CA PRO A 3 -12.72 -14.50 1.47
C PRO A 3 -14.00 -15.20 0.98
N TRP A 4 -14.03 -16.53 0.99
CA TRP A 4 -15.16 -17.34 0.53
C TRP A 4 -15.82 -18.14 1.66
N SER A 5 -15.52 -17.85 2.93
CA SER A 5 -16.04 -18.62 4.07
C SER A 5 -17.51 -18.34 4.41
N ASN A 6 -18.11 -17.29 3.85
CA ASN A 6 -19.42 -16.82 4.32
C ASN A 6 -20.58 -17.82 4.09
N ASN A 7 -20.48 -18.75 3.12
CA ASN A 7 -21.46 -19.83 2.95
C ASN A 7 -20.95 -20.96 2.00
N PHE A 8 -21.00 -22.22 2.44
CA PHE A 8 -20.57 -23.42 1.68
C PHE A 8 -21.37 -23.69 0.39
N TYR A 9 -22.59 -23.17 0.30
CA TYR A 9 -23.46 -23.29 -0.89
C TYR A 9 -23.26 -22.14 -1.89
N THR A 10 -22.29 -21.26 -1.65
CA THR A 10 -21.98 -20.19 -2.61
C THR A 10 -21.35 -20.77 -3.86
N TYR A 11 -21.66 -20.15 -4.99
CA TYR A 11 -21.06 -20.42 -6.30
C TYR A 11 -19.53 -20.61 -6.22
N TYR A 12 -18.84 -19.79 -5.43
CA TYR A 12 -17.39 -19.86 -5.26
C TYR A 12 -16.90 -21.14 -4.57
N ASN A 13 -17.57 -21.58 -3.50
CA ASN A 13 -17.21 -22.83 -2.83
C ASN A 13 -17.50 -24.04 -3.71
N GLN A 14 -18.62 -24.04 -4.44
CA GLN A 14 -18.95 -25.13 -5.35
C GLN A 14 -17.91 -25.28 -6.47
N ILE A 15 -17.44 -24.17 -7.05
CA ILE A 15 -16.35 -24.22 -8.05
C ILE A 15 -15.04 -24.67 -7.42
N LEU A 16 -14.71 -24.19 -6.22
CA LEU A 16 -13.50 -24.61 -5.52
C LEU A 16 -13.50 -26.13 -5.28
N TYR A 17 -14.62 -26.70 -4.85
CA TYR A 17 -14.77 -28.14 -4.66
C TYR A 17 -14.64 -28.92 -5.98
N GLY A 18 -15.32 -28.48 -7.04
CA GLY A 18 -15.18 -29.12 -8.35
C GLY A 18 -13.76 -29.04 -8.90
N MET A 19 -13.04 -27.94 -8.63
CA MET A 19 -11.63 -27.78 -9.00
C MET A 19 -10.76 -28.77 -8.23
N ALA A 20 -10.95 -28.86 -6.91
CA ALA A 20 -10.20 -29.74 -6.04
C ALA A 20 -10.39 -31.21 -6.40
N GLU A 21 -11.63 -31.63 -6.69
CA GLU A 21 -11.94 -32.99 -7.14
C GLU A 21 -11.24 -33.31 -8.46
N LYS A 22 -11.26 -32.38 -9.43
CA LYS A 22 -10.62 -32.57 -10.74
C LYS A 22 -9.08 -32.65 -10.65
N ASN A 23 -8.49 -31.99 -9.66
CA ASN A 23 -7.03 -31.87 -9.50
C ASN A 23 -6.48 -32.74 -8.35
N ASP A 24 -7.27 -33.70 -7.86
CA ASP A 24 -6.91 -34.59 -6.75
C ASP A 24 -6.36 -33.84 -5.53
N ILE A 25 -6.95 -32.69 -5.22
CA ILE A 25 -6.57 -31.85 -4.07
C ILE A 25 -7.38 -32.30 -2.85
N PRO A 26 -6.74 -32.83 -1.79
CA PRO A 26 -7.44 -33.23 -0.58
C PRO A 26 -7.99 -32.01 0.16
N LEU A 27 -9.28 -32.06 0.51
CA LEU A 27 -10.02 -30.98 1.16
C LEU A 27 -9.92 -31.01 2.69
N ASP A 28 -9.50 -32.14 3.24
CA ASP A 28 -9.40 -32.46 4.65
C ASP A 28 -7.97 -32.31 5.20
N LYS A 29 -6.99 -32.06 4.34
CA LYS A 29 -5.60 -31.88 4.72
C LYS A 29 -5.24 -30.41 5.01
N PRO A 30 -4.33 -30.15 5.97
CA PRO A 30 -3.75 -28.82 6.15
C PRO A 30 -3.07 -28.30 4.88
N LEU A 31 -3.19 -27.00 4.61
CA LEU A 31 -2.57 -26.34 3.45
C LEU A 31 -1.06 -26.60 3.34
N LYS A 32 -0.36 -26.76 4.48
CA LYS A 32 1.08 -27.03 4.54
C LYS A 32 1.47 -28.42 4.01
N GLU A 33 0.52 -29.35 3.93
CA GLU A 33 0.75 -30.71 3.43
C GLU A 33 0.45 -30.83 1.92
N LEU A 34 -0.08 -29.78 1.30
CA LEU A 34 -0.28 -29.73 -0.14
C LEU A 34 1.03 -29.42 -0.86
N SER A 35 1.16 -29.92 -2.08
CA SER A 35 2.27 -29.55 -2.97
C SER A 35 2.11 -28.11 -3.47
N ASP A 36 3.23 -27.46 -3.84
CA ASP A 36 3.23 -26.09 -4.37
C ASP A 36 2.30 -25.96 -5.59
N ASP A 37 2.29 -26.95 -6.49
CA ASP A 37 1.39 -27.00 -7.65
C ASP A 37 -0.10 -27.02 -7.27
N GLN A 38 -0.46 -27.71 -6.18
CA GLN A 38 -1.84 -27.74 -5.68
C GLN A 38 -2.22 -26.40 -5.04
N VAL A 39 -1.29 -25.77 -4.31
CA VAL A 39 -1.50 -24.44 -3.73
C VAL A 39 -1.65 -23.39 -4.83
N ASP A 40 -0.79 -23.40 -5.84
CA ASP A 40 -0.85 -22.50 -6.98
C ASP A 40 -2.13 -22.69 -7.79
N ALA A 41 -2.58 -23.93 -7.97
CA ALA A 41 -3.87 -24.21 -8.60
C ALA A 41 -5.03 -23.54 -7.84
N ILE A 42 -5.03 -23.57 -6.50
CA ILE A 42 -6.04 -22.90 -5.65
C ILE A 42 -5.95 -21.37 -5.75
N LEU A 43 -4.74 -20.82 -5.68
CA LEU A 43 -4.55 -19.37 -5.59
C LEU A 43 -4.67 -18.66 -6.93
N TYR A 44 -4.09 -19.23 -7.99
CA TYR A 44 -3.93 -18.58 -9.30
C TYR A 44 -4.72 -19.28 -10.41
N GLY A 45 -5.25 -20.47 -10.17
CA GLY A 45 -5.98 -21.26 -11.16
C GLY A 45 -5.05 -21.92 -12.20
N LYS A 46 -5.62 -22.77 -13.05
CA LYS A 46 -4.91 -23.44 -14.15
C LYS A 46 -5.39 -22.94 -15.51
N ASN A 47 -5.00 -21.73 -15.90
CA ASN A 47 -5.11 -21.20 -17.28
C ASN A 47 -6.45 -21.47 -18.00
N GLY A 48 -7.59 -21.22 -17.33
CA GLY A 48 -8.92 -21.33 -17.96
C GLY A 48 -9.45 -22.75 -18.13
N GLU A 49 -8.86 -23.72 -17.41
CA GLU A 49 -9.37 -25.08 -17.37
C GLU A 49 -10.84 -25.11 -16.96
N ARG A 50 -11.68 -25.70 -17.83
CA ARG A 50 -13.11 -25.84 -17.57
C ARG A 50 -13.36 -27.02 -16.64
N ILE A 51 -14.16 -26.77 -15.62
CA ILE A 51 -14.56 -27.73 -14.60
C ILE A 51 -16.08 -27.84 -14.65
N ARG A 52 -16.57 -29.08 -14.67
CA ARG A 52 -17.99 -29.36 -14.51
C ARG A 52 -18.29 -29.42 -13.02
N VAL A 53 -19.09 -28.48 -12.55
CA VAL A 53 -19.46 -28.34 -11.14
C VAL A 53 -20.89 -28.85 -10.98
N ASN A 54 -21.04 -29.88 -10.14
CA ASN A 54 -22.34 -30.40 -9.76
C ASN A 54 -22.74 -29.75 -8.43
N TYR A 55 -23.93 -29.17 -8.36
CA TYR A 55 -24.43 -28.51 -7.15
C TYR A 55 -25.90 -28.84 -6.93
N VAL A 56 -26.33 -28.72 -5.68
CA VAL A 56 -27.74 -28.82 -5.29
C VAL A 56 -28.26 -27.40 -5.04
N ASN A 57 -29.33 -27.00 -5.74
CA ASN A 57 -29.93 -25.68 -5.52
C ASN A 57 -30.72 -25.65 -4.20
N SER A 58 -31.21 -24.47 -3.82
CA SER A 58 -32.01 -24.29 -2.60
C SER A 58 -33.31 -25.12 -2.58
N TYR A 59 -33.76 -25.63 -3.73
CA TYR A 59 -34.95 -26.46 -3.89
C TYR A 59 -34.63 -27.97 -3.85
N GLY A 60 -33.38 -28.36 -3.63
CA GLY A 60 -32.95 -29.77 -3.56
C GLY A 60 -32.68 -30.43 -4.92
N GLU A 61 -32.75 -29.69 -6.02
CA GLU A 61 -32.52 -30.21 -7.36
C GLU A 61 -31.02 -30.26 -7.67
N LYS A 62 -30.58 -31.40 -8.24
CA LYS A 62 -29.21 -31.59 -8.72
C LYS A 62 -29.06 -30.95 -10.08
N ASN A 63 -28.22 -29.93 -10.17
CA ASN A 63 -27.86 -29.26 -11.42
C ASN A 63 -26.35 -29.33 -11.66
N SER A 64 -25.94 -29.17 -12.91
CA SER A 64 -24.52 -29.08 -13.28
C SER A 64 -24.28 -27.92 -14.21
N PHE A 65 -23.21 -27.16 -13.98
CA PHE A 65 -22.74 -26.13 -14.89
C PHE A 65 -21.26 -26.32 -15.19
N THR A 66 -20.80 -25.77 -16.31
CA THR A 66 -19.38 -25.77 -16.65
C THR A 66 -18.86 -24.36 -16.46
N SER A 67 -17.80 -24.20 -15.67
CA SER A 67 -17.15 -22.92 -15.42
C SER A 67 -15.65 -23.09 -15.34
N SER A 68 -14.88 -22.04 -15.61
CA SER A 68 -13.45 -22.03 -15.38
C SER A 68 -13.14 -21.55 -13.97
N PHE A 69 -12.20 -22.20 -13.29
CA PHE A 69 -11.68 -21.71 -12.02
C PHE A 69 -10.49 -20.77 -12.28
N GLU A 70 -10.68 -19.48 -12.01
CA GLU A 70 -9.65 -18.46 -12.26
C GLU A 70 -8.60 -18.37 -11.14
N GLY A 71 -8.82 -19.00 -9.98
CA GLY A 71 -8.00 -18.83 -8.79
C GLY A 71 -8.54 -17.79 -7.82
N VAL A 72 -8.32 -18.00 -6.52
CA VAL A 72 -8.82 -17.10 -5.45
C VAL A 72 -8.20 -15.70 -5.57
N VAL A 73 -6.88 -15.62 -5.73
CA VAL A 73 -6.14 -14.36 -5.81
C VAL A 73 -6.50 -13.61 -7.09
N THR A 74 -6.56 -14.32 -8.22
CA THR A 74 -6.97 -13.77 -9.51
C THR A 74 -8.40 -13.20 -9.44
N ASN A 75 -9.33 -13.94 -8.83
CA ASN A 75 -10.71 -13.50 -8.64
C ASN A 75 -10.79 -12.21 -7.82
N LEU A 76 -10.13 -12.16 -6.67
CA LEU A 76 -10.14 -10.99 -5.79
C LEU A 76 -9.51 -9.77 -6.48
N ARG A 77 -8.36 -9.97 -7.16
CA ARG A 77 -7.68 -8.91 -7.90
C ARG A 77 -8.57 -8.34 -9.02
N ARG A 78 -9.19 -9.20 -9.82
CA ARG A 78 -10.10 -8.77 -10.89
C ARG A 78 -11.31 -8.03 -10.34
N ARG A 79 -11.97 -8.58 -9.32
CA ARG A 79 -13.13 -7.94 -8.65
C ARG A 79 -12.78 -6.58 -8.06
N TYR A 80 -11.60 -6.43 -7.47
CA TYR A 80 -11.13 -5.14 -6.94
C TYR A 80 -10.97 -4.09 -8.04
N LEU A 81 -10.37 -4.46 -9.18
CA LEU A 81 -10.13 -3.55 -10.31
C LEU A 81 -11.41 -3.20 -11.08
N GLU A 82 -12.33 -4.16 -11.23
CA GLU A 82 -13.54 -4.00 -12.05
C GLU A 82 -14.74 -3.42 -11.27
N THR A 83 -14.78 -3.59 -9.95
CA THR A 83 -15.92 -3.11 -9.16
C THR A 83 -16.00 -1.59 -9.16
N LYS A 84 -17.23 -1.08 -9.18
CA LYS A 84 -17.56 0.35 -9.01
C LYS A 84 -18.05 0.68 -7.58
N SER A 85 -18.22 -0.33 -6.73
CA SER A 85 -18.71 -0.17 -5.37
C SER A 85 -17.55 -0.03 -4.40
N ASP A 86 -17.51 1.06 -3.64
CA ASP A 86 -16.48 1.29 -2.63
C ASP A 86 -16.56 0.28 -1.48
N ALA A 87 -17.77 -0.08 -1.04
CA ALA A 87 -17.97 -1.13 -0.03
C ALA A 87 -17.36 -2.48 -0.45
N SER A 88 -17.49 -2.86 -1.73
CA SER A 88 -16.85 -4.06 -2.25
C SER A 88 -15.32 -3.94 -2.31
N ARG A 89 -14.78 -2.75 -2.60
CA ARG A 89 -13.33 -2.52 -2.57
C ARG A 89 -12.79 -2.66 -1.16
N GLU A 90 -13.41 -2.00 -0.20
CA GLU A 90 -13.03 -2.05 1.22
C GLU A 90 -13.10 -3.49 1.78
N GLU A 91 -14.08 -4.28 1.37
CA GLU A 91 -14.16 -5.69 1.77
C GLU A 91 -12.98 -6.51 1.24
N ILE A 92 -12.58 -6.30 -0.01
CA ILE A 92 -11.45 -7.01 -0.63
C ILE A 92 -10.11 -6.52 -0.08
N GLU A 93 -9.97 -5.23 0.22
CA GLU A 93 -8.74 -4.63 0.77
C GLU A 93 -8.31 -5.26 2.09
N LYS A 94 -9.24 -5.83 2.87
CA LYS A 94 -8.93 -6.59 4.10
C LYS A 94 -7.99 -7.78 3.87
N TYR A 95 -7.93 -8.29 2.65
CA TYR A 95 -7.09 -9.43 2.25
C TYR A 95 -5.86 -9.00 1.45
N MET A 96 -5.65 -7.69 1.28
CA MET A 96 -4.54 -7.12 0.52
C MET A 96 -3.52 -6.50 1.48
N THR A 97 -2.29 -6.38 0.98
CA THR A 97 -1.23 -5.63 1.67
C THR A 97 -0.61 -4.63 0.73
N THR A 98 -0.14 -3.51 1.28
CA THR A 98 0.58 -2.51 0.50
C THR A 98 2.02 -2.97 0.32
N THR A 99 2.43 -3.17 -0.93
CA THR A 99 3.83 -3.43 -1.29
C THR A 99 4.45 -2.19 -1.93
N LEU A 100 5.79 -2.12 -1.91
CA LEU A 100 6.50 -1.08 -2.65
C LEU A 100 6.19 -1.20 -4.15
N CYS A 101 5.98 -0.06 -4.79
CA CYS A 101 5.84 -0.02 -6.25
C CYS A 101 7.12 -0.58 -6.89
N PRO A 102 7.05 -1.58 -7.78
CA PRO A 102 8.24 -2.19 -8.38
C PRO A 102 9.02 -1.20 -9.26
N ARG A 103 8.34 -0.18 -9.81
CA ARG A 103 8.96 0.82 -10.69
C ARG A 103 9.72 1.88 -9.92
N CYS A 104 9.05 2.58 -8.99
CA CYS A 104 9.69 3.68 -8.25
C CYS A 104 10.30 3.24 -6.91
N ARG A 105 10.12 1.97 -6.50
CA ARG A 105 10.59 1.42 -5.22
C ARG A 105 10.16 2.25 -4.00
N GLY A 106 8.96 2.83 -4.06
CA GLY A 106 8.41 3.68 -2.99
C GLY A 106 8.75 5.16 -3.09
N LYS A 107 9.59 5.58 -4.04
CA LYS A 107 10.02 6.98 -4.20
C LYS A 107 8.92 7.93 -4.74
N ARG A 108 7.81 7.38 -5.26
CA ARG A 108 6.62 8.11 -5.77
C ARG A 108 6.88 9.13 -6.88
N LEU A 109 8.10 9.22 -7.38
CA LEU A 109 8.52 10.12 -8.45
C LEU A 109 8.89 9.35 -9.71
N ARG A 110 8.86 10.04 -10.85
CA ARG A 110 9.41 9.52 -12.08
C ARG A 110 10.93 9.46 -11.99
N GLU A 111 11.53 8.56 -12.75
CA GLU A 111 12.97 8.32 -12.70
C GLU A 111 13.75 9.58 -13.06
N GLU A 112 13.33 10.33 -14.08
CA GLU A 112 13.97 11.55 -14.59
C GLU A 112 14.08 12.64 -13.50
N ILE A 113 13.13 12.70 -12.57
CA ILE A 113 13.14 13.67 -11.46
C ILE A 113 14.20 13.31 -10.42
N LEU A 114 14.48 12.01 -10.24
CA LEU A 114 15.47 11.54 -9.28
C LEU A 114 16.92 11.82 -9.73
N TRP A 115 17.13 12.17 -11.01
CA TRP A 115 18.44 12.61 -11.52
C TRP A 115 18.74 14.07 -11.19
N VAL A 116 17.76 14.84 -10.74
CA VAL A 116 17.98 16.22 -10.27
C VAL A 116 18.50 16.15 -8.84
N LEU A 117 19.77 16.52 -8.67
CA LEU A 117 20.48 16.45 -7.40
C LEU A 117 20.71 17.86 -6.83
N ILE A 118 20.64 17.98 -5.51
CA ILE A 118 21.13 19.13 -4.76
C ILE A 118 22.30 18.60 -3.93
N GLY A 119 23.50 19.14 -4.17
CA GLY A 119 24.72 18.49 -3.69
C GLY A 119 24.86 17.11 -4.32
N ASP A 120 24.85 16.06 -3.49
CA ASP A 120 24.96 14.66 -3.88
C ASP A 120 23.64 13.86 -3.76
N LYS A 121 22.51 14.53 -3.43
CA LYS A 121 21.26 13.87 -3.05
C LYS A 121 20.10 14.25 -3.96
N SER A 122 19.28 13.27 -4.33
CA SER A 122 18.00 13.54 -5.00
C SER A 122 16.96 14.03 -4.01
N ILE A 123 15.86 14.62 -4.51
CA ILE A 123 14.74 15.04 -3.65
C ILE A 123 14.25 13.91 -2.74
N ASN A 124 14.20 12.67 -3.24
CA ASN A 124 13.78 11.53 -2.44
C ASN A 124 14.76 11.26 -1.30
N ASP A 125 16.06 11.31 -1.59
CA ASP A 125 17.09 11.02 -0.60
C ASP A 125 17.04 12.06 0.54
N VAL A 126 16.84 13.35 0.19
CA VAL A 126 16.66 14.42 1.19
C VAL A 126 15.38 14.22 2.02
N THR A 127 14.27 13.79 1.41
CA THR A 127 13.02 13.54 2.15
C THR A 127 13.04 12.29 3.03
N SER A 128 13.89 11.33 2.70
CA SER A 128 14.08 10.09 3.47
C SER A 128 15.07 10.25 4.63
N LEU A 129 15.82 11.36 4.71
CA LEU A 129 16.60 11.70 5.89
C LEU A 129 15.68 11.98 7.07
N SER A 130 16.16 11.69 8.29
CA SER A 130 15.49 12.23 9.48
C SER A 130 15.50 13.76 9.45
N ILE A 131 14.55 14.41 10.11
CA ILE A 131 14.48 15.88 10.20
C ILE A 131 15.82 16.43 10.70
N ARG A 132 16.46 15.76 11.67
CA ARG A 132 17.79 16.13 12.18
C ARG A 132 18.86 16.09 11.10
N GLU A 133 18.97 14.98 10.38
CA GLU A 133 19.97 14.81 9.30
C GLU A 133 19.70 15.75 8.13
N CYS A 134 18.42 15.98 7.80
CA CYS A 134 18.00 16.92 6.78
C CYS A 134 18.39 18.36 7.14
N TYR A 135 18.23 18.75 8.40
CA TYR A 135 18.67 20.05 8.90
C TYR A 135 20.18 20.23 8.74
N GLN A 136 20.97 19.23 9.16
CA GLN A 136 22.43 19.21 9.01
C GLN A 136 22.87 19.22 7.54
N PHE A 137 22.14 18.53 6.67
CA PHE A 137 22.38 18.54 5.23
C PHE A 137 22.27 19.97 4.67
N PHE A 138 21.21 20.72 4.99
CA PHE A 138 21.06 22.10 4.54
C PHE A 138 22.02 23.09 5.21
N GLU A 139 22.47 22.83 6.44
CA GLU A 139 23.51 23.63 7.12
C GLU A 139 24.88 23.47 6.46
N SER A 140 25.24 22.25 6.03
CA SER A 140 26.52 21.93 5.40
C SER A 140 26.51 22.02 3.87
N LEU A 141 25.38 22.39 3.27
CA LEU A 141 25.21 22.43 1.81
C LEU A 141 26.07 23.53 1.18
N ALA A 142 27.12 23.12 0.48
CA ALA A 142 27.96 24.02 -0.30
C ALA A 142 27.29 24.34 -1.65
N LEU A 143 27.04 25.63 -1.90
CA LEU A 143 26.46 26.14 -3.14
C LEU A 143 27.41 27.13 -3.80
N SER A 144 27.36 27.22 -5.13
CA SER A 144 28.04 28.30 -5.84
C SER A 144 27.48 29.67 -5.43
N PRO A 145 28.22 30.77 -5.61
CA PRO A 145 27.73 32.10 -5.27
C PRO A 145 26.40 32.46 -5.96
N ARG A 146 26.21 32.00 -7.21
CA ARG A 146 24.99 32.24 -7.98
C ARG A 146 23.80 31.46 -7.40
N GLU A 147 23.98 30.18 -7.12
CA GLU A 147 22.95 29.33 -6.51
C GLU A 147 22.58 29.84 -5.12
N HIS A 148 23.57 30.24 -4.33
CA HIS A 148 23.33 30.80 -3.02
C HIS A 148 22.46 32.07 -3.07
N ILE A 149 22.71 32.99 -4.02
CA ILE A 149 21.87 34.19 -4.18
C ILE A 149 20.41 33.81 -4.50
N ILE A 150 20.19 32.82 -5.36
CA ILE A 150 18.85 32.40 -5.78
C ILE A 150 18.14 31.62 -4.67
N ALA A 151 18.84 30.69 -4.01
CA ALA A 151 18.25 29.74 -3.07
C ALA A 151 18.23 30.25 -1.62
N ARG A 152 18.90 31.36 -1.29
CA ARG A 152 19.03 31.87 0.09
C ARG A 152 17.72 31.90 0.85
N GLN A 153 16.67 32.46 0.25
CA GLN A 153 15.38 32.61 0.94
C GLN A 153 14.69 31.25 1.13
N VAL A 154 14.79 30.35 0.15
CA VAL A 154 14.21 29.01 0.20
C VAL A 154 14.91 28.14 1.25
N ILE A 155 16.25 28.16 1.27
CA ILE A 155 17.04 27.39 2.25
C ILE A 155 16.78 27.89 3.66
N LYS A 156 16.71 29.21 3.85
CA LYS A 156 16.36 29.80 5.14
C LYS A 156 15.01 29.30 5.65
N GLU A 157 13.97 29.33 4.80
CA GLU A 157 12.62 28.85 5.16
C GLU A 157 12.62 27.34 5.50
N ILE A 158 13.35 26.53 4.73
CA ILE A 158 13.49 25.09 5.00
C ILE A 158 14.15 24.86 6.37
N GLN A 159 15.28 25.52 6.63
CA GLN A 159 16.00 25.40 7.89
C GLN A 159 15.15 25.84 9.09
N GLU A 160 14.39 26.94 8.96
CA GLU A 160 13.49 27.41 10.02
C GLU A 160 12.38 26.39 10.32
N ARG A 161 11.75 25.81 9.29
CA ARG A 161 10.72 24.77 9.47
C ARG A 161 11.27 23.49 10.09
N LEU A 162 12.42 23.03 9.62
CA LEU A 162 13.09 21.85 10.18
C LEU A 162 13.48 22.09 11.64
N LYS A 163 13.98 23.30 11.96
CA LYS A 163 14.30 23.69 13.33
C LYS A 163 13.08 23.65 14.24
N PHE A 164 11.92 24.17 13.81
CA PHE A 164 10.70 24.07 14.61
C PHE A 164 10.29 22.63 14.90
N LEU A 165 10.44 21.72 13.92
CA LEU A 165 10.18 20.30 14.12
C LEU A 165 11.15 19.68 15.13
N ILE A 166 12.42 20.09 15.11
CA ILE A 166 13.43 19.67 16.11
C ILE A 166 13.07 20.21 17.49
N ASP A 167 12.68 21.48 17.61
CA ASP A 167 12.34 22.14 18.87
C ASP A 167 11.13 21.48 19.56
N VAL A 168 10.17 20.94 18.78
CA VAL A 168 9.03 20.16 19.31
C VAL A 168 9.33 18.66 19.48
N GLY A 169 10.59 18.23 19.30
CA GLY A 169 11.02 16.84 19.53
C GLY A 169 10.51 15.85 18.49
N LEU A 170 10.47 16.24 17.21
CA LEU A 170 10.12 15.39 16.06
C LEU A 170 11.31 15.16 15.13
N ASP A 171 12.52 15.32 15.65
CA ASP A 171 13.78 15.29 14.91
C ASP A 171 14.13 13.90 14.32
N TYR A 172 13.55 12.83 14.88
CA TYR A 172 13.72 11.44 14.42
C TYR A 172 12.79 11.05 13.25
N LEU A 173 11.79 11.88 12.93
CA LEU A 173 10.87 11.60 11.83
C LEU A 173 11.52 11.84 10.48
N THR A 174 11.03 11.19 9.44
CA THR A 174 11.38 11.48 8.05
C THR A 174 10.21 12.21 7.37
N MET A 175 10.50 13.00 6.33
CA MET A 175 9.45 13.75 5.60
C MET A 175 8.59 12.84 4.71
N ASP A 176 9.13 11.69 4.31
CA ASP A 176 8.43 10.68 3.50
C ASP A 176 7.50 9.76 4.32
N ARG A 177 7.51 9.86 5.66
CA ARG A 177 6.66 9.06 6.55
C ARG A 177 5.18 9.37 6.27
N PRO A 178 4.32 8.34 6.03
CA PRO A 178 2.90 8.56 5.80
C PRO A 178 2.22 9.23 7.00
N ALA A 179 1.46 10.30 6.76
CA ALA A 179 0.77 11.05 7.81
C ALA A 179 -0.19 10.18 8.65
N GLY A 180 -0.86 9.20 8.03
CA GLY A 180 -1.74 8.27 8.73
C GLY A 180 -1.04 7.29 9.68
N SER A 181 0.30 7.20 9.63
CA SER A 181 1.10 6.37 10.55
C SER A 181 1.56 7.11 11.80
N LEU A 182 1.26 8.40 11.92
CA LEU A 182 1.65 9.23 13.05
C LEU A 182 0.72 8.99 14.24
N SER A 183 1.30 8.96 15.43
CA SER A 183 0.55 9.02 16.69
C SER A 183 -0.15 10.37 16.84
N GLY A 184 -1.21 10.41 17.65
CA GLY A 184 -1.93 11.65 17.94
C GLY A 184 -1.02 12.75 18.51
N GLY A 185 -0.06 12.39 19.36
CA GLY A 185 0.92 13.31 19.92
C GLY A 185 1.90 13.86 18.87
N GLU A 186 2.37 13.02 17.94
CA GLU A 186 3.20 13.47 16.82
C GLU A 186 2.42 14.44 15.93
N ALA A 187 1.19 14.09 15.53
CA ALA A 187 0.35 14.93 14.68
C ALA A 187 0.05 16.30 15.33
N GLN A 188 -0.21 16.33 16.64
CA GLN A 188 -0.42 17.58 17.38
C GLN A 188 0.84 18.46 17.39
N ARG A 189 2.01 17.87 17.61
CA ARG A 189 3.28 18.62 17.61
C ARG A 189 3.66 19.13 16.22
N ILE A 190 3.38 18.38 15.15
CA ILE A 190 3.53 18.88 13.77
C ILE A 190 2.63 20.09 13.54
N ARG A 191 1.38 20.02 14.00
CA ARG A 191 0.44 21.14 13.89
C ARG A 191 0.96 22.37 14.64
N LEU A 192 1.47 22.19 15.86
CA LEU A 192 2.08 23.27 16.65
C LEU A 192 3.28 23.89 15.93
N ALA A 193 4.22 23.07 15.44
CA ALA A 193 5.39 23.55 14.70
C ALA A 193 4.99 24.34 13.44
N THR A 194 3.95 23.88 12.73
CA THR A 194 3.40 24.58 11.56
C THR A 194 2.82 25.95 11.92
N GLN A 195 2.14 26.05 13.06
CA GLN A 195 1.52 27.30 13.53
C GLN A 195 2.54 28.34 13.98
N VAL A 196 3.62 27.90 14.63
CA VAL A 196 4.73 28.78 15.00
C VAL A 196 5.42 29.31 13.74
N GLY A 197 5.61 28.47 12.73
CA GLY A 197 6.17 28.88 11.44
C GLY A 197 5.28 29.77 10.59
N SER A 198 3.97 29.78 10.81
CA SER A 198 3.01 30.62 10.06
C SER A 198 2.64 31.94 10.75
N SER A 199 3.40 32.35 11.76
CA SER A 199 3.12 33.56 12.57
C SER A 199 1.68 33.61 13.11
N LEU A 200 1.12 32.45 13.48
CA LEU A 200 -0.24 32.30 14.03
C LEU A 200 -1.40 32.72 13.10
N VAL A 201 -1.16 32.94 11.81
CA VAL A 201 -2.23 33.26 10.85
C VAL A 201 -2.98 31.98 10.45
N GLY A 202 -4.32 31.98 10.53
CA GLY A 202 -5.18 30.89 10.03
C GLY A 202 -5.70 29.89 11.07
N VAL A 203 -5.78 30.26 12.35
CA VAL A 203 -6.25 29.35 13.41
C VAL A 203 -7.27 30.02 14.32
N LEU A 204 -8.37 29.32 14.60
CA LEU A 204 -9.30 29.63 15.69
C LEU A 204 -8.96 28.71 16.87
N TYR A 205 -8.67 29.27 18.04
CA TYR A 205 -8.54 28.53 19.30
C TYR A 205 -9.93 28.45 19.94
N VAL A 206 -10.42 27.24 20.22
CA VAL A 206 -11.55 26.99 21.13
C VAL A 206 -11.00 26.27 22.34
#